data_AF-A0A7Y3FIG2-F1
#
_entry.id   AF-A0A7Y3FIG2-F1
#
_cell.length_a   1.000
_cell.length_b   1.000
_cell.length_c   1.000
_cell.angle_alpha   90.00
_cell.angle_beta   90.00
_cell.angle_gamma   90.00
#
_symmetry.space_group_name_H-M   'P 1'
#
loop_
_entity.id
_entity.type
_entity.pdbx_description
1 polymer ?
#
loop_
_entity_poly.entity_id
_entity_poly.type
_entity_poly.pdbx_seq_one_letter_code
_entity_poly.pdbx_strand_id
1 'polypeptide(L)'
;MSIRSKLAQSKLAKGAARWMTDNRGLVVAATALPASFLFERARVTRDVLYARYGASPEKHDERVRRVQEQVRAWNASGSERPMCTARPPWLTVSTRTSTYKKDCNHIEIDLRDILEVDT
;
A
#
# COMPACT_ATOMS: atom_id res chain seq x y z
N MET A 1 37.55 -15.39 -8.96
CA MET A 1 37.03 -15.40 -7.57
C MET A 1 36.85 -16.84 -7.11
N SER A 2 37.59 -17.27 -6.08
CA SER A 2 37.83 -18.68 -5.69
C SER A 2 36.67 -19.32 -4.90
N ILE A 3 36.40 -20.60 -5.17
CA ILE A 3 35.33 -21.43 -4.59
C ILE A 3 35.33 -21.44 -3.05
N ARG A 4 36.49 -21.27 -2.41
CA ARG A 4 36.63 -21.20 -0.96
C ARG A 4 35.98 -19.95 -0.35
N SER A 5 35.94 -18.82 -1.07
CA SER A 5 35.27 -17.60 -0.57
C SER A 5 33.75 -17.79 -0.54
N LYS A 6 33.18 -18.48 -1.54
CA LYS A 6 31.74 -18.80 -1.58
C LYS A 6 31.32 -19.75 -0.45
N LEU A 7 32.16 -20.71 -0.07
CA LEU A 7 31.92 -21.63 1.04
C LEU A 7 32.03 -20.94 2.42
N ALA A 8 33.00 -20.05 2.61
CA ALA A 8 33.12 -19.25 3.83
C ALA A 8 31.93 -18.28 3.98
N GLN A 9 31.54 -17.63 2.88
CA GLN A 9 30.38 -16.75 2.82
C GLN A 9 29.08 -17.49 3.13
N SER A 10 28.93 -18.75 2.68
CA SER A 10 27.74 -19.55 2.98
C SER A 10 27.70 -20.05 4.43
N LYS A 11 28.84 -20.35 5.07
CA LYS A 11 28.90 -20.68 6.51
C LYS A 11 28.58 -19.45 7.37
N LEU A 12 29.14 -18.29 7.04
CA LEU A 12 28.83 -17.03 7.72
C LEU A 12 27.36 -16.66 7.56
N ALA A 13 26.81 -16.78 6.34
CA ALA A 13 25.39 -16.52 6.09
C ALA A 13 24.47 -17.45 6.91
N LYS A 14 24.81 -18.74 7.02
CA LYS A 14 24.06 -19.70 7.85
C LYS A 14 24.17 -19.37 9.34
N GLY A 15 25.35 -18.97 9.82
CA GLY A 15 25.55 -18.52 11.20
C GLY A 15 24.74 -17.26 11.53
N ALA A 16 24.78 -16.27 10.64
CA ALA A 16 24.00 -15.05 10.77
C ALA A 16 22.49 -15.32 10.74
N ALA A 17 22.01 -16.18 9.83
CA ALA A 17 20.61 -16.57 9.76
C ALA A 17 20.12 -17.22 11.06
N ARG A 18 20.93 -18.10 11.65
CA ARG A 18 20.61 -18.73 12.94
C ARG A 18 20.54 -17.71 14.07
N TRP A 19 21.53 -16.83 14.18
CA TRP A 19 21.53 -15.74 15.16
C TRP A 19 20.32 -14.82 15.02
N MET A 20 19.95 -14.44 13.78
CA MET A 20 18.77 -13.61 13.52
C MET A 20 17.47 -14.32 13.91
N THR A 21 17.41 -15.64 13.80
CA THR A 21 16.23 -16.44 14.17
C THR A 21 16.10 -16.56 15.70
N ASP A 22 17.22 -16.81 16.38
CA ASP A 22 17.29 -16.91 17.84
C ASP A 22 16.98 -15.56 18.50
N ASN A 23 17.42 -14.45 17.87
CA ASN A 23 17.19 -13.07 18.32
C ASN A 23 16.08 -12.35 17.53
N ARG A 24 15.13 -13.08 16.96
CA ARG A 24 14.09 -12.51 16.06
C ARG A 24 13.37 -11.29 16.64
N GLY A 25 13.09 -11.28 17.94
CA GLY A 25 12.42 -10.16 18.61
C GLY A 25 13.26 -8.88 18.57
N LEU A 26 14.57 -8.99 18.85
CA LEU A 26 15.49 -7.86 18.77
C LEU A 26 15.67 -7.38 17.33
N VAL A 27 15.74 -8.30 16.36
CA VAL A 27 15.83 -7.93 14.93
C VAL A 27 14.58 -7.18 14.49
N VAL A 28 13.38 -7.66 14.85
CA VAL A 28 12.11 -6.98 14.54
C VAL A 28 12.03 -5.62 15.25
N ALA A 29 12.39 -5.54 16.52
CA ALA A 29 12.38 -4.28 17.25
C ALA A 29 13.38 -3.26 16.66
N ALA A 30 14.57 -3.69 16.25
CA ALA A 30 15.58 -2.81 15.68
C ALA A 30 15.27 -2.37 14.23
N THR A 31 14.46 -3.13 13.49
CA THR A 31 14.21 -2.87 12.06
C THR A 31 12.75 -2.52 11.77
N ALA A 32 11.81 -3.37 12.15
CA ALA A 32 10.39 -3.18 11.85
C ALA A 32 9.81 -2.01 12.65
N LEU A 33 10.16 -1.86 13.94
CA LEU A 33 9.62 -0.76 14.76
C LEU A 33 10.01 0.63 14.22
N PRO A 34 11.29 0.95 13.95
CA PRO A 34 11.62 2.25 13.36
C PRO A 34 11.04 2.41 11.95
N ALA A 35 11.01 1.35 11.14
CA ALA A 35 10.39 1.41 9.81
C ALA A 35 8.88 1.72 9.90
N SER A 36 8.16 1.07 10.83
CA SER A 36 6.74 1.33 11.10
C SER A 36 6.52 2.76 11.58
N PHE A 37 7.34 3.25 12.51
CA PHE A 37 7.24 4.62 13.01
C PHE A 37 7.42 5.66 11.89
N LEU A 38 8.43 5.49 11.03
CA LEU A 38 8.66 6.36 9.88
C LEU A 38 7.49 6.31 8.90
N PHE A 39 6.98 5.11 8.62
CA PHE A 39 5.84 4.92 7.72
C PHE A 39 4.58 5.60 8.25
N GLU A 40 4.26 5.41 9.54
CA GLU A 40 3.12 6.03 10.18
C GLU A 40 3.24 7.56 10.18
N ARG A 41 4.42 8.08 10.56
CA ARG A 41 4.68 9.52 10.52
C ARG A 41 4.48 10.08 9.12
N ALA A 42 5.00 9.42 8.09
CA ALA A 42 4.83 9.86 6.71
C ALA A 42 3.34 9.88 6.30
N ARG A 43 2.56 8.88 6.70
CA ARG A 43 1.12 8.82 6.41
C ARG A 43 0.35 9.93 7.11
N VAL A 44 0.57 10.13 8.40
CA VAL A 44 -0.08 11.21 9.17
C VAL A 44 0.30 12.58 8.60
N THR A 45 1.59 12.82 8.31
CA THR A 45 2.01 14.08 7.70
C THR A 45 1.33 14.31 6.35
N ARG A 46 1.27 13.30 5.49
CA ARG A 46 0.55 13.38 4.21
C ARG A 46 -0.93 13.73 4.42
N ASP A 47 -1.58 13.09 5.38
CA ASP A 47 -3.01 13.28 5.63
C ASP A 47 -3.29 14.67 6.23
N VAL A 48 -2.42 15.19 7.10
CA VAL A 48 -2.48 16.57 7.60
C VAL A 48 -2.24 17.59 6.49
N LEU A 49 -1.23 17.38 5.63
CA LEU A 49 -0.98 18.25 4.48
C LEU A 49 -2.18 18.26 3.52
N TYR A 50 -2.76 17.08 3.29
CA TYR A 50 -3.97 16.95 2.48
C TYR A 50 -5.15 17.69 3.13
N ALA A 51 -5.41 17.49 4.42
CA ALA A 51 -6.49 18.18 5.12
C ALA A 51 -6.31 19.70 5.12
N ARG A 52 -5.07 20.19 5.15
CA ARG A 52 -4.78 21.64 5.20
C ARG A 52 -4.82 22.34 3.84
N TYR A 53 -4.43 21.64 2.76
CA TYR A 53 -4.23 22.27 1.44
C TYR A 53 -5.05 21.61 0.31
N GLY A 54 -5.50 20.38 0.52
CA GLY A 54 -6.17 19.52 -0.46
C GLY A 54 -7.66 19.32 -0.21
N ALA A 55 -8.10 19.38 1.04
CA ALA A 55 -9.51 19.24 1.41
C ALA A 55 -10.27 20.52 1.03
N SER A 56 -11.03 20.43 -0.05
CA SER A 56 -11.93 21.49 -0.47
C SER A 56 -13.14 20.89 -1.20
N PRO A 57 -14.38 21.35 -0.94
CA PRO A 57 -15.57 20.82 -1.61
C PRO A 57 -15.48 20.87 -3.14
N GLU A 58 -14.93 21.93 -3.74
CA GLU A 58 -14.83 21.99 -5.21
C GLU A 58 -13.88 20.93 -5.80
N LYS A 59 -12.85 20.52 -5.04
CA LYS A 59 -11.92 19.45 -5.46
C LYS A 59 -12.57 18.07 -5.31
N HIS A 60 -13.54 17.92 -4.41
CA HIS A 60 -14.29 16.68 -4.26
C HIS A 60 -15.08 16.37 -5.53
N ASP A 61 -15.83 17.35 -6.04
CA ASP A 61 -16.64 17.16 -7.26
C ASP A 61 -15.78 16.81 -8.48
N GLU A 62 -14.61 17.43 -8.61
CA GLU A 62 -13.63 17.08 -9.64
C GLU A 62 -13.17 15.62 -9.53
N ARG A 63 -12.86 15.16 -8.31
CA ARG A 63 -12.46 13.76 -8.04
C ARG A 63 -13.60 12.79 -8.35
N VAL A 64 -14.83 13.12 -7.96
CA VAL A 64 -16.02 12.32 -8.27
C VAL A 64 -16.20 12.23 -9.79
N ARG A 65 -16.05 13.34 -10.51
CA ARG A 65 -16.14 13.36 -11.97
C ARG A 65 -15.08 12.47 -12.61
N ARG A 66 -13.84 12.49 -12.12
CA ARG A 66 -12.77 11.58 -12.58
C ARG A 66 -13.11 10.11 -12.33
N VAL A 67 -13.72 9.76 -11.19
CA VAL A 67 -14.19 8.39 -10.93
C VAL A 67 -15.31 8.01 -11.92
N GLN A 68 -16.27 8.91 -12.15
CA GLN A 68 -17.35 8.69 -13.12
C GLN A 68 -16.81 8.49 -14.53
N GLU A 69 -15.81 9.26 -14.96
CA GLU A 69 -15.15 9.12 -16.26
C GLU A 69 -14.49 7.76 -16.42
N GLN A 70 -13.76 7.27 -15.41
CA GLN A 70 -13.19 5.92 -15.41
C GLN A 70 -14.26 4.84 -15.55
N VAL A 71 -15.38 4.97 -14.83
CA VAL A 71 -16.50 4.01 -14.89
C VAL A 71 -17.20 4.06 -16.26
N ARG A 72 -17.42 5.25 -16.82
CA ARG A 72 -18.00 5.40 -18.17
C ARG A 72 -17.08 4.81 -19.23
N ALA A 73 -15.77 5.01 -19.13
CA ALA A 73 -14.78 4.43 -20.04
C ALA A 73 -14.78 2.90 -19.96
N TRP A 74 -14.84 2.34 -18.75
CA TRP A 74 -15.00 0.89 -18.54
C TRP A 74 -16.30 0.35 -19.16
N ASN A 75 -17.41 1.06 -18.99
CA ASN A 75 -18.68 0.65 -19.58
C ASN A 75 -18.64 0.71 -21.12
N ALA A 76 -18.04 1.77 -21.67
CA ALA A 76 -17.86 1.96 -23.11
C ALA A 76 -16.92 0.91 -23.74
N SER A 77 -15.99 0.34 -22.96
CA SER A 77 -15.12 -0.75 -23.42
C SER A 77 -15.82 -2.12 -23.44
N GLY A 78 -17.15 -2.17 -23.33
CA GLY A 78 -17.93 -3.41 -23.36
C GLY A 78 -17.99 -4.16 -22.03
N SER A 79 -17.47 -3.58 -20.94
CA SER A 79 -17.51 -4.18 -19.59
C SER A 79 -16.97 -5.62 -19.50
N GLU A 80 -16.02 -6.00 -20.37
CA GLU A 80 -15.54 -7.38 -20.52
C GLU A 80 -14.97 -7.99 -19.23
N ARG A 81 -14.38 -7.15 -18.37
CA ARG A 81 -13.83 -7.56 -17.08
C ARG A 81 -14.52 -6.83 -15.94
N PRO A 82 -14.79 -7.50 -14.80
CA PRO A 82 -15.38 -6.84 -13.65
C PRO A 82 -14.48 -5.71 -13.13
N MET A 83 -15.10 -4.63 -12.68
CA MET A 83 -14.39 -3.51 -12.05
C MET A 83 -14.18 -3.73 -10.56
N CYS A 84 -13.09 -3.18 -10.02
CA CYS A 84 -12.82 -3.13 -8.59
C CYS A 84 -12.08 -1.83 -8.23
N THR A 85 -12.02 -1.48 -6.95
CA THR A 85 -11.24 -0.32 -6.49
C THR A 85 -9.74 -0.61 -6.68
N ALA A 86 -8.96 0.36 -7.15
CA ALA A 86 -7.49 0.27 -7.31
C ALA A 86 -6.70 0.20 -6.00
N ARG A 87 -7.35 -0.13 -4.87
CA ARG A 87 -6.74 -0.19 -3.55
C ARG A 87 -5.66 -1.28 -3.48
N PRO A 88 -4.41 -0.93 -3.14
CA PRO A 88 -3.34 -1.92 -2.98
C PRO A 88 -3.69 -3.05 -1.99
N PRO A 89 -3.34 -4.31 -2.29
CA PRO A 89 -3.65 -5.46 -1.42
C PRO A 89 -3.12 -5.32 0.00
N TRP A 90 -1.93 -4.75 0.18
CA TRP A 90 -1.27 -4.57 1.49
C TRP A 90 -1.98 -3.60 2.42
N LEU A 91 -2.91 -2.78 1.92
CA LEU A 91 -3.78 -1.96 2.76
C LEU A 91 -4.93 -2.79 3.37
N THR A 92 -5.21 -3.98 2.85
CA THR A 92 -6.32 -4.82 3.31
C THR A 92 -5.95 -5.55 4.59
N VAL A 93 -6.89 -5.57 5.56
CA VAL A 93 -6.74 -6.26 6.85
C VAL A 93 -6.76 -7.80 6.69
N SER A 94 -7.01 -8.30 5.48
CA SER A 94 -7.03 -9.73 5.18
C SER A 94 -5.62 -10.26 4.92
N THR A 95 -5.30 -11.38 5.57
CA THR A 95 -4.08 -12.15 5.32
C THR A 95 -4.10 -12.89 3.98
N ARG A 96 -5.28 -13.00 3.34
CA ARG A 96 -5.43 -13.64 2.04
C ARG A 96 -5.10 -12.66 0.91
N THR A 97 -4.08 -12.98 0.13
CA THR A 97 -3.83 -12.30 -1.15
C THR A 97 -4.92 -12.67 -2.16
N SER A 98 -5.80 -11.73 -2.44
CA SER A 98 -6.88 -11.88 -3.41
C SER A 98 -6.34 -11.85 -4.85
N THR A 99 -5.96 -13.01 -5.39
CA THR A 99 -5.43 -13.13 -6.76
C THR A 99 -6.46 -12.83 -7.84
N TYR A 100 -7.75 -13.09 -7.58
CA TYR A 100 -8.82 -12.91 -8.57
C TYR A 100 -9.01 -11.45 -9.02
N LYS A 101 -8.59 -10.47 -8.21
CA LYS A 101 -8.72 -9.05 -8.53
C LYS A 101 -7.62 -8.53 -9.45
N LYS A 102 -6.58 -9.32 -9.73
CA LYS A 102 -5.44 -8.88 -10.55
C LYS A 102 -5.86 -8.51 -11.97
N ASP A 103 -6.82 -9.24 -12.52
CA ASP A 103 -7.28 -9.05 -13.90
C ASP A 103 -8.52 -8.14 -14.00
N CYS A 104 -9.03 -7.65 -12.87
CA CYS A 104 -10.11 -6.66 -12.84
C CYS A 104 -9.68 -5.31 -13.41
N ASN A 105 -10.67 -4.55 -13.89
CA ASN A 105 -10.46 -3.13 -14.19
C ASN A 105 -10.37 -2.34 -12.88
N HIS A 106 -9.22 -1.75 -12.62
CA HIS A 106 -8.94 -1.03 -11.37
C HIS A 106 -9.34 0.44 -11.49
N ILE A 107 -10.37 0.84 -10.75
CA ILE A 107 -10.85 2.22 -10.69
C ILE A 107 -10.14 2.93 -9.53
N GLU A 108 -9.40 3.98 -9.84
CA GLU A 108 -8.74 4.81 -8.84
C GLU A 108 -9.77 5.68 -8.11
N ILE A 109 -9.87 5.51 -6.79
CA ILE A 109 -10.79 6.26 -5.93
C ILE A 109 -9.94 7.07 -4.95
N ASP A 110 -9.94 8.39 -5.13
CA ASP A 110 -9.26 9.34 -4.25
C ASP A 110 -10.25 10.30 -3.57
N LEU A 111 -11.25 9.72 -2.89
CA LEU A 111 -12.30 10.43 -2.17
C LEU A 111 -12.05 10.30 -0.67
N ARG A 112 -11.19 11.18 -0.14
CA ARG A 112 -10.79 11.19 1.27
C ARG A 112 -11.54 12.22 2.12
N ASP A 113 -12.29 13.12 1.47
CA ASP A 113 -12.91 14.28 2.10
C ASP A 113 -14.23 13.93 2.80
N ILE A 114 -14.49 14.60 3.92
CA ILE A 114 -15.81 14.65 4.58
C ILE A 114 -16.39 16.01 4.23
N LEU A 115 -17.57 16.04 3.59
CA LEU A 115 -18.18 17.29 3.11
C LEU A 115 -18.97 18.00 4.20
N GLU A 116 -19.73 17.25 4.98
CA GLU A 116 -20.62 17.77 6.02
C GLU A 116 -20.70 16.77 7.19
N VAL A 117 -20.87 17.29 8.39
CA VAL A 117 -21.12 16.50 9.60
C VAL A 117 -22.36 17.09 10.26
N ASP A 118 -23.48 16.37 10.17
CA ASP A 118 -24.70 16.73 10.90
C ASP A 118 -24.49 16.49 12.40
N THR A 119 -24.72 17.52 13.22
CA THR A 119 -24.68 17.46 14.69
C THR A 119 -26.05 17.33 15.31
#